data_AF-A0A1H2LQ48-F1
#
_entry.id   AF-A0A1H2LQ48-F1
#
_cell.length_a   1.000
_cell.length_b   1.000
_cell.length_c   1.000
_cell.angle_alpha   90.00
_cell.angle_beta   90.00
_cell.angle_gamma   90.00
#
_symmetry.space_group_name_H-M   'P 1'
#
loop_
_entity.id
_entity.type
_entity.pdbx_description
1 polymer ?
#
loop_
_entity_poly.entity_id
_entity_poly.type
_entity_poly.pdbx_seq_one_letter_code
_entity_poly.pdbx_strand_id
1 'polypeptide(L)' 'MTGSPGARAYYDNLRAQKKTHTQAQRALANRLIGILHGCLTHRTLYDEHTAWGHRINLAA' A
#
# COMPACT_ATOMS: atom_id res chain seq x y z
N MET A 1 -7.66 3.70 -12.48
CA MET A 1 -7.13 2.78 -11.45
C MET A 1 -8.04 2.84 -10.24
N THR A 2 -9.09 2.02 -10.27
CA THR A 2 -10.24 2.03 -9.34
C THR A 2 -10.30 0.67 -8.65
N GLY A 3 -9.16 0.19 -8.13
CA GLY A 3 -9.04 -1.17 -7.60
C GLY A 3 -8.83 -1.25 -6.08
N SER A 4 -8.32 -0.20 -5.44
CA SER A 4 -8.11 -0.17 -3.98
C SER A 4 -7.97 1.29 -3.49
N PRO A 5 -8.92 1.83 -2.72
CA PRO A 5 -8.78 3.12 -2.05
C PRO A 5 -7.53 3.23 -1.17
N GLY A 6 -7.10 2.15 -0.49
CA GLY A 6 -5.89 2.16 0.34
C GLY A 6 -4.60 2.42 -0.47
N ALA A 7 -4.46 1.78 -1.62
CA ALA A 7 -3.33 1.98 -2.53
C ALA A 7 -3.26 3.41 -3.07
N ARG A 8 -4.43 4.01 -3.36
CA ARG A 8 -4.53 5.37 -3.86
C ARG A 8 -4.14 6.40 -2.81
N ALA A 9 -4.67 6.29 -1.59
CA ALA A 9 -4.30 7.17 -0.49
C ALA A 9 -2.79 7.14 -0.20
N TYR A 10 -2.15 5.97 -0.31
CA TYR A 10 -0.70 5.86 -0.15
C TYR A 10 0.08 6.54 -1.28
N TYR A 11 -0.35 6.34 -2.53
CA TYR A 11 0.27 7.02 -3.68
C TYR A 11 0.14 8.54 -3.56
N ASP A 12 -1.04 9.03 -3.17
CA ASP A 12 -1.31 10.46 -2.98
C ASP A 12 -0.47 11.04 -1.83
N ASN A 13 -0.29 10.30 -0.72
CA ASN A 13 0.60 10.70 0.38
C ASN A 13 2.07 10.77 -0.08
N LEU A 14 2.54 9.81 -0.89
CA LEU A 14 3.89 9.84 -1.46
C LEU A 14 4.09 11.00 -2.45
N ARG A 15 3.04 11.36 -3.21
CA ARG A 15 3.04 12.55 -4.07
C ARG A 15 3.07 13.85 -3.24
N ALA A 16 2.34 13.90 -2.13
CA ALA A 16 2.38 15.03 -1.20
C ALA A 16 3.77 15.21 -0.55
N GLN A 17 4.51 14.12 -0.32
CA GLN A 17 5.89 14.14 0.17
C GLN A 17 6.93 14.61 -0.88
N LYS A 18 6.51 15.13 -2.05
CA LYS A 18 7.38 15.57 -3.15
C LYS A 18 8.37 14.51 -3.67
N LYS A 19 8.10 13.22 -3.45
CA LYS A 19 8.94 12.14 -3.99
C LYS A 19 8.86 12.12 -5.51
N THR A 20 9.97 11.79 -6.15
CA THR A 20 9.97 11.59 -7.61
C THR A 20 9.00 10.47 -7.97
N HIS A 21 8.42 10.54 -9.18
CA HIS A 21 7.41 9.57 -9.63
C HIS A 21 7.89 8.12 -9.45
N THR A 22 9.15 7.87 -9.77
CA THR A 22 9.80 6.55 -9.65
C THR A 22 9.93 6.09 -8.19
N GLN A 23 10.23 6.99 -7.26
CA GLN A 23 10.28 6.66 -5.83
C GLN A 23 8.90 6.33 -5.28
N ALA A 24 7.88 7.11 -5.64
CA ALA A 24 6.49 6.84 -5.24
C ALA A 24 6.01 5.48 -5.78
N GLN A 25 6.29 5.18 -7.05
CA GLN A 25 5.93 3.91 -7.68
C GLN A 25 6.66 2.71 -7.05
N ARG A 26 7.96 2.83 -6.75
CA ARG A 26 8.73 1.78 -6.05
C ARG A 26 8.20 1.54 -4.64
N ALA A 27 7.91 2.60 -3.90
CA ALA A 27 7.37 2.51 -2.55
C ALA A 27 5.97 1.84 -2.54
N LEU A 28 5.13 2.13 -3.54
CA LEU A 28 3.85 1.45 -3.76
C LEU A 28 4.05 -0.03 -4.11
N ALA A 29 4.91 -0.34 -5.08
CA ALA A 29 5.16 -1.71 -5.54
C ALA A 29 5.71 -2.60 -4.42
N ASN A 30 6.74 -2.13 -3.70
CA ASN A 30 7.32 -2.88 -2.57
C ASN A 30 6.27 -3.19 -1.51
N ARG A 31 5.32 -2.28 -1.27
CA ARG A 31 4.24 -2.49 -0.31
C ARG A 31 3.25 -3.55 -0.78
N LEU A 32 2.83 -3.50 -2.05
CA LEU A 32 1.93 -4.49 -2.62
C LEU A 32 2.52 -5.90 -2.59
N ILE A 33 3.83 -6.03 -2.87
CA ILE A 33 4.54 -7.31 -2.78
C ILE A 33 4.54 -7.84 -1.35
N GLY A 34 4.75 -7.00 -0.33
CA GLY A 34 4.69 -7.41 1.07
C GLY A 34 3.32 -7.91 1.51
N ILE A 35 2.24 -7.27 1.04
CA ILE A 35 0.87 -7.72 1.31
C ILE A 35 0.59 -9.05 0.62
N LEU A 36 0.95 -9.17 -0.66
CA LEU A 36 0.80 -10.41 -1.42
C LEU A 36 1.58 -11.57 -0.75
N HIS A 37 2.81 -11.31 -0.32
CA HIS A 37 3.61 -12.28 0.41
C HIS A 37 2.90 -12.73 1.69
N GLY A 38 2.39 -11.80 2.50
CA GLY A 38 1.61 -12.13 3.69
C GLY A 38 0.38 -13.00 3.38
N CYS A 39 -0.36 -12.67 2.31
CA CYS A 39 -1.52 -13.43 1.87
C CYS A 39 -1.13 -14.86 1.45
N LEU A 40 -0.04 -14.99 0.68
CA LEU A 40 0.47 -16.28 0.23
C LEU A 40 1.00 -17.14 1.39
N THR A 41 1.75 -16.56 2.32
CA THR A 41 2.28 -17.25 3.50
C THR A 41 1.17 -17.84 4.37
N HIS A 42 0.09 -17.09 4.58
CA HIS A 42 -1.02 -17.52 5.43
C HIS A 42 -2.14 -18.22 4.64
N ARG A 43 -1.99 -18.38 3.32
CA ARG A 43 -3.04 -18.85 2.40
C ARG A 43 -4.38 -18.14 2.61
N THR A 44 -4.33 -16.84 2.85
CA THR A 44 -5.51 -16.00 3.06
C THR A 44 -5.85 -15.25 1.79
N LEU A 45 -7.15 -15.01 1.57
CA LEU A 45 -7.60 -14.14 0.50
C LEU A 45 -7.18 -12.71 0.78
N TYR A 46 -6.89 -11.96 -0.29
CA TYR A 46 -6.59 -10.54 -0.18
C TYR A 46 -7.78 -9.80 0.43
N ASP A 47 -7.56 -9.18 1.57
CA ASP A 47 -8.52 -8.32 2.25
C ASP A 47 -7.95 -6.92 2.37
N GLU A 48 -8.66 -5.93 1.81
CA GLU A 48 -8.18 -4.55 1.73
C GLU A 48 -8.07 -3.89 3.11
N HIS A 49 -8.97 -4.24 4.02
CA HIS A 49 -8.98 -3.71 5.38
C HIS A 49 -7.76 -4.19 6.17
N THR A 50 -7.34 -5.44 5.99
CA THR A 50 -6.16 -6.02 6.62
C THR A 50 -4.88 -5.55 5.95
N ALA A 51 -4.87 -5.48 4.61
CA ALA A 51 -3.74 -5.03 3.79
C ALA A 51 -3.29 -3.60 4.12
N TRP A 52 -4.26 -2.72 4.38
CA TRP A 52 -4.03 -1.29 4.63
C TRP A 52 -4.36 -0.83 6.06
N GLY A 53 -5.01 -1.67 6.89
CA GLY A 53 -5.47 -1.32 8.24
C GLY A 53 -4.35 -0.87 9.19
N HIS A 54 -3.14 -1.44 9.04
CA HIS A 54 -1.97 -1.03 9.82
C HIS A 54 -1.53 0.43 9.56
N ARG A 55 -1.99 1.09 8.49
CA ARG A 55 -1.62 2.48 8.17
C ARG A 55 -2.55 3.53 8.76
N ILE A 56 -3.68 3.15 9.34
CA ILE A 56 -4.50 4.08 10.13
C ILE A 56 -3.66 4.64 11.31
N ASN A 57 -2.58 3.96 11.70
CA ASN A 57 -1.74 4.29 12.85
C ASN A 57 -0.38 4.95 12.53
N LEU A 58 -0.09 5.34 11.29
CA LEU A 58 1.21 5.94 10.89
C LEU A 58 1.19 7.48 10.77
N ALA A 59 0.26 8.13 11.45
CA ALA A 59 0.29 9.57 11.68
C ALA A 59 0.53 9.82 13.18
N ALA A 60 1.80 9.78 13.60
CA ALA A 60 2.30 10.31 14.87
C ALA A 60 3.60 11.06 14.58
#